data_AF-A0A8H6ZY28-F1
#
_entry.id   AF-A0A8H6ZY28-F1
#
_cell.length_a   1.000
_cell.length_b   1.000
_cell.length_c   1.000
_cell.angle_alpha   90.00
_cell.angle_beta   90.00
_cell.angle_gamma   90.00
#
_symmetry.space_group_name_H-M   'P 1'
#
loop_
_entity.id
_entity.type
_entity.pdbx_description
1 polymer ?
#
loop_
_entity_poly.entity_id
_entity_poly.type
_entity_poly.pdbx_seq_one_letter_code
_entity_poly.pdbx_strand_id
1 'polypeptide(L)'
;MSKAVTITYVLHPPEGTDTPTLSRTKVMTFDIESNTDRTYAGYYDGLRTAVEDARTAIGDDLTAWRDAIGAAEGSKEAKKILADEDDEEDDGEQ
;
A
#
# COMPACT_ATOMS: atom_id res chain seq x y z
N MET A 1 -20.08 -22.10 9.82
CA MET A 1 -19.71 -20.69 9.61
C MET A 1 -18.40 -20.47 10.34
N SER A 2 -17.27 -20.42 9.64
CA SER A 2 -16.02 -19.90 10.21
C SER A 2 -16.22 -18.42 10.52
N LYS A 3 -15.57 -17.93 11.58
CA LYS A 3 -15.57 -16.50 11.89
C LYS A 3 -14.32 -15.89 11.26
N ALA A 4 -14.44 -14.69 10.72
CA ALA A 4 -13.34 -14.01 10.04
C ALA A 4 -13.38 -12.51 10.32
N VAL A 5 -12.23 -11.87 10.21
CA VAL A 5 -12.06 -10.42 10.20
C VAL A 5 -11.90 -9.99 8.75
N THR A 6 -12.80 -9.13 8.27
CA THR A 6 -12.73 -8.56 6.92
C THR A 6 -12.43 -7.07 7.01
N ILE A 7 -11.41 -6.63 6.27
CA ILE A 7 -11.01 -5.23 6.19
C ILE A 7 -11.05 -4.80 4.73
N THR A 8 -11.66 -3.65 4.49
CA THR A 8 -11.75 -3.02 3.18
C THR A 8 -11.27 -1.60 3.28
N TYR A 9 -10.42 -1.18 2.34
CA TYR A 9 -10.00 0.20 2.23
C TYR A 9 -9.82 0.63 0.77
N VAL A 10 -9.87 1.94 0.57
CA VAL A 10 -9.64 2.59 -0.71
C VAL A 10 -8.59 3.68 -0.51
N LEU A 11 -7.55 3.65 -1.32
CA LEU A 11 -6.47 4.63 -1.33
C LEU A 11 -6.68 5.63 -2.45
N HIS A 12 -6.40 6.89 -2.14
CA HIS A 12 -6.50 8.03 -3.05
C HIS A 12 -5.11 8.66 -3.22
N PRO A 13 -4.19 8.00 -3.96
CA PRO A 13 -2.87 8.56 -4.22
C PRO A 13 -2.96 9.82 -5.09
N PRO A 14 -1.94 10.69 -5.08
CA PRO A 14 -1.86 11.87 -5.94
C PRO A 14 -2.00 11.55 -7.44
N GLU A 15 -2.36 12.55 -8.22
CA GLU A 15 -2.43 12.42 -9.68
C GLU A 15 -1.05 12.11 -10.29
N GLY A 16 -1.03 11.21 -11.26
CA GLY A 16 0.20 10.73 -11.90
C GLY A 16 0.98 9.67 -11.12
N THR A 17 0.47 9.17 -9.98
CA THR A 17 1.02 7.97 -9.33
C THR A 17 0.56 6.72 -10.09
N ASP A 18 1.37 6.28 -11.06
CA ASP A 18 1.16 5.04 -11.79
C ASP A 18 1.87 3.87 -11.10
N THR A 19 1.07 2.96 -10.55
CA THR A 19 1.54 1.75 -9.86
C THR A 19 0.78 0.53 -10.40
N PRO A 20 1.21 -0.06 -11.52
CA PRO A 20 0.47 -1.15 -12.17
C PRO A 20 0.36 -2.42 -11.31
N THR A 21 1.22 -2.55 -10.30
CA THR A 21 1.28 -3.69 -9.38
C THR A 21 0.48 -3.48 -8.09
N LEU A 22 0.04 -2.26 -7.79
CA LEU A 22 -0.66 -1.94 -6.54
C LEU A 22 -2.13 -1.62 -6.81
N SER A 23 -3.01 -2.21 -6.00
CA SER A 23 -4.46 -1.98 -6.10
C SER A 23 -4.89 -0.85 -5.16
N ARG A 24 -5.62 0.14 -5.69
CA ARG A 24 -6.17 1.23 -4.89
C ARG A 24 -7.29 0.77 -3.96
N THR A 25 -8.04 -0.25 -4.33
CA THR A 25 -9.07 -0.86 -3.50
C THR A 25 -8.62 -2.25 -3.10
N LYS A 26 -8.63 -2.54 -1.81
CA LYS A 26 -8.26 -3.85 -1.29
C LYS A 26 -9.31 -4.35 -0.30
N VAL A 27 -9.62 -5.64 -0.42
CA VAL A 27 -10.45 -6.39 0.52
C VAL A 27 -9.60 -7.55 1.01
N MET A 28 -9.43 -7.64 2.33
CA MET A 28 -8.61 -8.66 2.97
C MET A 28 -9.46 -9.39 4.01
N THR A 29 -9.39 -10.72 4.02
CA THR A 29 -10.13 -11.56 4.96
C THR A 29 -9.16 -12.45 5.69
N PHE A 30 -9.23 -12.43 7.02
CA PHE A 30 -8.38 -13.21 7.92
C PHE A 30 -9.28 -14.12 8.75
N ASP A 31 -9.12 -15.43 8.58
CA ASP A 31 -9.91 -16.40 9.32
C ASP A 31 -9.46 -16.46 10.79
N ILE A 32 -10.44 -16.60 11.68
CA ILE A 32 -10.17 -16.76 13.11
C ILE A 32 -9.97 -18.25 13.38
N GLU A 33 -8.72 -18.66 13.45
CA GLU A 33 -8.34 -20.02 13.86
C GLU A 33 -8.57 -20.18 15.36
N SER A 34 -9.76 -20.64 15.76
CA SER A 34 -9.96 -21.12 17.13
C SER A 34 -9.29 -22.49 17.24
N ASN A 35 -8.15 -22.53 17.93
CA ASN A 35 -7.49 -23.79 18.29
C ASN A 35 -8.53 -24.74 18.91
N THR A 36 -8.38 -26.05 18.69
CA THR A 36 -9.37 -27.14 18.83
C THR A 36 -10.24 -27.18 20.10
N ASP A 37 -9.89 -26.43 21.13
CA ASP A 37 -10.71 -26.23 22.31
C ASP A 37 -11.74 -25.13 22.04
N ARG A 38 -13.02 -25.51 21.94
CA ARG A 38 -14.20 -24.62 21.77
C ARG A 38 -14.45 -23.71 22.98
N THR A 39 -13.40 -23.21 23.61
CA THR A 39 -13.41 -22.28 24.72
C THR A 39 -13.39 -20.86 24.18
N TYR A 40 -13.95 -19.92 24.97
CA TYR A 40 -13.88 -18.51 24.63
C TYR A 40 -12.44 -17.99 24.58
N ALA A 41 -11.55 -18.52 25.43
CA ALA A 41 -10.13 -18.15 25.44
C ALA A 41 -9.45 -18.41 24.08
N GLY A 42 -9.55 -19.64 23.55
CA GLY A 42 -8.95 -19.98 22.26
C GLY A 42 -9.54 -19.19 21.09
N TYR A 43 -10.82 -18.80 21.16
CA TYR A 43 -11.41 -17.91 20.18
C TYR A 43 -10.81 -16.49 20.22
N TYR A 44 -10.63 -15.91 21.41
CA TYR A 44 -10.07 -14.57 21.54
C TYR A 44 -8.57 -14.53 21.22
N ASP A 45 -7.83 -15.60 21.50
CA ASP A 45 -6.45 -15.75 21.06
C ASP A 45 -6.37 -15.81 19.53
N GLY A 46 -7.19 -16.64 18.87
CA GLY A 46 -7.25 -16.69 17.41
C GLY A 46 -7.70 -15.36 16.78
N LEU A 47 -8.64 -14.65 17.43
CA LEU A 47 -9.06 -13.33 16.98
C LEU A 47 -7.91 -12.32 17.08
N ARG A 48 -7.15 -12.37 18.17
CA ARG A 48 -5.99 -11.51 18.36
C ARG A 48 -4.96 -11.76 17.26
N THR A 49 -4.64 -13.03 16.98
CA THR A 49 -3.72 -13.41 15.89
C THR A 49 -4.23 -12.89 14.54
N ALA A 50 -5.50 -13.12 14.20
CA ALA A 50 -6.07 -12.64 12.95
C ALA A 50 -5.98 -11.10 12.80
N VAL A 51 -6.13 -10.36 13.90
CA VAL A 51 -5.97 -8.89 13.91
C VAL A 51 -4.49 -8.47 13.76
N GLU A 52 -3.56 -9.19 14.38
CA GLU A 52 -2.12 -8.93 14.24
C GLU A 52 -1.63 -9.21 12.81
N ASP A 53 -2.12 -10.28 12.18
CA ASP A 53 -1.86 -10.61 10.78
C ASP A 53 -2.45 -9.54 9.85
N ALA A 54 -3.69 -9.12 10.12
CA ALA A 54 -4.34 -8.06 9.38
C ALA A 54 -3.56 -6.74 9.45
N ARG A 55 -3.09 -6.37 10.64
CA ARG A 55 -2.27 -5.18 10.85
C ARG A 55 -0.96 -5.25 10.06
N THR A 56 -0.30 -6.40 10.07
CA THR A 56 0.98 -6.61 9.36
C THR A 56 0.76 -6.47 7.85
N ALA A 57 -0.22 -7.18 7.31
CA ALA A 57 -0.48 -7.19 5.86
C ALA A 57 -0.93 -5.82 5.32
N ILE A 58 -1.68 -5.05 6.11
CA ILE A 58 -2.02 -3.66 5.77
C ILE A 58 -0.78 -2.77 5.84
N GLY A 59 0.05 -2.93 6.87
CA GLY A 59 1.29 -2.17 7.02
C GLY A 59 2.25 -2.36 5.84
N ASP A 60 2.39 -3.60 5.37
CA ASP A 60 3.23 -3.93 4.21
C ASP A 60 2.67 -3.30 2.92
N ASP A 61 1.35 -3.35 2.71
CA ASP A 61 0.73 -2.74 1.53
C ASP A 61 0.86 -1.21 1.53
N LEU A 62 0.62 -0.57 2.67
CA LEU A 62 0.77 0.88 2.81
C LEU A 62 2.23 1.31 2.69
N THR A 63 3.18 0.49 3.14
CA THR A 63 4.61 0.71 2.90
C THR A 63 4.92 0.70 1.41
N ALA A 64 4.43 -0.29 0.68
CA ALA A 64 4.62 -0.37 -0.77
C ALA A 64 4.01 0.85 -1.50
N TRP A 65 2.83 1.30 -1.08
CA TRP A 65 2.21 2.52 -1.60
C TRP A 65 3.03 3.78 -1.30
N ARG A 66 3.50 3.93 -0.06
CA ARG A 66 4.36 5.05 0.34
C ARG A 66 5.62 5.09 -0.51
N ASP A 67 6.28 3.95 -0.69
CA ASP A 67 7.55 3.87 -1.42
C ASP A 67 7.32 4.17 -2.93
N ALA A 68 6.23 3.69 -3.50
CA ALA A 68 5.88 3.96 -4.88
C ALA A 68 5.52 5.44 -5.14
N ILE A 69 4.77 6.07 -4.23
CA ILE A 69 4.50 7.51 -4.28
C ILE A 69 5.81 8.29 -4.13
N GLY A 70 6.67 7.91 -3.17
CA GLY A 70 7.97 8.56 -2.96
C GLY A 70 8.86 8.49 -4.19
N ALA A 71 8.93 7.34 -4.86
CA ALA A 71 9.67 7.19 -6.11
C ALA A 71 9.08 8.03 -7.26
N ALA A 72 7.75 8.10 -7.37
CA ALA A 72 7.07 8.90 -8.37
C ALA A 72 7.31 10.41 -8.17
N GLU A 73 7.24 10.90 -6.93
CA GLU A 73 7.51 12.30 -6.60
C GLU A 73 8.99 12.67 -6.80
N GLY A 74 9.94 11.82 -6.37
CA GLY A 74 11.36 12.05 -6.64
C GLY A 74 11.70 12.05 -8.14
N SER A 75 11.00 11.24 -8.94
CA SER A 75 11.14 11.24 -10.40
C SER A 75 10.63 12.53 -11.05
N LYS A 76 9.64 13.20 -10.45
CA LYS A 76 9.16 14.52 -10.92
C LYS A 76 10.22 15.59 -10.69
N GLU A 77 10.91 15.57 -9.55
CA GLU A 77 12.03 16.50 -9.29
C GLU A 77 13.19 16.26 -10.26
N ALA A 78 13.59 15.00 -10.49
CA ALA A 78 14.65 14.68 -11.44
C ALA A 78 14.31 15.11 -12.88
N LYS A 79 13.06 14.90 -13.32
CA LYS A 79 12.59 15.40 -14.63
C LYS A 79 12.57 16.93 -14.70
N LYS A 80 12.22 17.61 -13.60
CA LYS A 80 12.25 19.08 -13.56
C LYS A 80 13.67 19.60 -13.72
N ILE A 81 14.65 18.98 -13.07
CA ILE A 81 16.07 19.37 -13.19
C ILE A 81 16.56 19.14 -14.63
N LEU A 82 16.26 17.99 -15.22
CA LEU A 82 16.63 17.71 -16.62
C LEU A 82 15.94 18.66 -17.61
N ALA A 83 14.68 19.06 -17.35
CA ALA A 83 13.99 20.04 -18.18
C ALA A 83 14.52 21.47 -17.99
N ASP A 84 15.07 21.81 -16.82
CA ASP A 84 15.74 23.11 -16.57
C ASP A 84 17.16 23.12 -17.20
N GLU A 85 17.83 21.97 -17.30
CA GLU A 85 19.14 21.83 -17.96
C GLU A 85 19.04 21.69 -19.50
N ASP A 86 17.93 21.15 -20.05
CA ASP A 86 17.67 21.07 -21.50
C ASP A 86 17.09 22.38 -22.09
N ASP A 87 16.74 23.38 -21.28
CA ASP A 87 16.25 24.70 -21.75
C ASP A 87 17.41 25.73 -21.95
N GLU A 88 18.67 25.27 -21.92
CA GLU A 88 19.88 26.06 -22.23
C GLU A 88 20.58 25.68 -23.55
N GLU A 89 19.95 24.90 -24.44
CA GLU A 89 20.47 24.67 -25.81
C GLU A 89 19.38 24.86 -26.88
N ASP A 90 19.22 26.10 -27.38
CA ASP A 90 19.06 26.48 -28.81
C ASP A 90 18.32 27.83 -28.98
N ASP A 91 19.07 28.94 -29.11
CA ASP A 91 19.01 29.82 -30.29
C ASP A 91 20.08 30.92 -30.19
N GLY A 92 21.25 30.58 -30.72
CA GLY A 92 22.40 31.48 -30.87
C GLY A 92 23.06 31.28 -32.24
N GLU A 93 22.57 32.04 -33.22
CA GLU A 93 23.20 32.41 -34.50
C GLU A 93 23.15 31.41 -35.67
N GLN A 94 22.19 31.65 -36.59
CA GLN A 94 22.48 32.08 -37.98
C GLN A 94 21.26 32.61 -38.74
#